data_AF-A0A257GWH0-F1
#
_entry.id   AF-A0A257GWH0-F1
#
_cell.length_a   1.000
_cell.length_b   1.000
_cell.length_c   1.000
_cell.angle_alpha   90.00
_cell.angle_beta   90.00
_cell.angle_gamma   90.00
#
_symmetry.space_group_name_H-M   'P 1'
#
loop_
_entity.id
_entity.type
_entity.pdbx_description
1 polymer ?
#
loop_
_entity_poly.entity_id
_entity_poly.type
_entity_poly.pdbx_seq_one_letter_code
_entity_poly.pdbx_strand_id
1 'polypeptide(L)'
;MRNTIKFIAAAALLAASFAVFASGQHSGGHAAASIGQPGVSTAVSRTIAIQMEDTMRFTPSEVKVAQGETIRFVVTNAGQLRHEFNLGTDADLKAHAEQMKKFPEMEHDEPNLVSLAPGKTGEVIWHFTKAGKVSFACLHVGHYDAGMKGQVLVAKTAAVPAVEAPTAPKAGSGVVGSGADMAADWARGEVRKVDKAALKITLKHGDIKSLDMPPMTMVFRVADTALLDSVKVGDQVQFSVERRAGAIVVTQLKALP
;
A
#
# COMPACT_ATOMS: atom_id res chain seq x y z
N MET A 1 -1.37 -30.59 -80.37
CA MET A 1 -0.16 -29.81 -80.71
C MET A 1 0.23 -28.97 -79.49
N ARG A 2 1.46 -29.19 -79.00
CA ARG A 2 2.37 -28.29 -78.23
C ARG A 2 1.74 -27.39 -77.14
N ASN A 3 1.87 -27.74 -75.85
CA ASN A 3 3.04 -27.51 -74.97
C ASN A 3 3.21 -26.03 -74.58
N THR A 4 3.02 -25.69 -73.29
CA THR A 4 4.10 -25.17 -72.42
C THR A 4 3.61 -24.81 -71.02
N ILE A 5 4.20 -25.52 -70.06
CA ILE A 5 4.36 -25.18 -68.65
C ILE A 5 5.23 -23.92 -68.53
N LYS A 6 4.85 -22.96 -67.67
CA LYS A 6 5.79 -22.04 -67.02
C LYS A 6 5.41 -21.86 -65.56
N PHE A 7 6.24 -22.44 -64.71
CA PHE A 7 6.40 -22.13 -63.29
C PHE A 7 6.93 -20.70 -63.13
N ILE A 8 6.29 -19.88 -62.29
CA ILE A 8 6.98 -18.85 -61.50
C ILE A 8 6.40 -18.90 -60.09
N ALA A 9 7.20 -19.40 -59.16
CA ALA A 9 6.99 -19.28 -57.73
C ALA A 9 7.22 -17.82 -57.31
N ALA A 10 6.22 -17.20 -56.69
CA ALA A 10 6.39 -15.96 -55.94
C ALA A 10 6.19 -16.28 -54.46
N ALA A 11 7.30 -16.23 -53.72
CA ALA A 11 7.40 -16.49 -52.31
C ALA A 11 6.50 -15.52 -51.51
N ALA A 12 5.66 -16.08 -50.65
CA ALA A 12 4.92 -15.34 -49.64
C ALA A 12 5.91 -14.85 -48.57
N LEU A 13 6.28 -13.57 -48.63
CA LEU A 13 6.89 -12.85 -47.51
C LEU A 13 5.75 -12.35 -46.61
N LEU A 14 5.34 -13.22 -45.68
CA LEU A 14 4.49 -12.85 -44.56
C LEU A 14 5.37 -12.09 -43.54
N ALA A 15 5.32 -10.76 -43.58
CA ALA A 15 5.91 -9.93 -42.53
C ALA A 15 5.04 -10.09 -41.27
N ALA A 16 5.46 -10.98 -40.37
CA ALA A 16 4.92 -11.04 -39.03
C ALA A 16 5.38 -9.79 -38.26
N SER A 17 4.49 -8.80 -38.13
CA SER A 17 4.64 -7.71 -37.18
C SER A 17 4.58 -8.29 -35.76
N PHE A 18 5.74 -8.63 -35.21
CA PHE A 18 5.85 -8.91 -33.78
C PHE A 18 5.63 -7.60 -33.03
N ALA A 19 4.45 -7.46 -32.41
CA ALA A 19 4.25 -6.47 -31.37
C ALA A 19 5.19 -6.82 -30.22
N VAL A 20 6.33 -6.13 -30.14
CA VAL A 20 7.18 -6.11 -28.95
C VAL A 20 6.38 -5.38 -27.89
N PHE A 21 5.69 -6.12 -27.04
CA PHE A 21 5.23 -5.59 -25.76
C PHE A 21 6.50 -5.38 -24.92
N ALA A 22 7.01 -4.15 -24.94
CA ALA A 22 7.91 -3.68 -23.90
C ALA A 22 7.10 -3.65 -22.60
N SER A 23 7.15 -4.74 -21.83
CA SER A 23 6.79 -4.69 -20.42
C SER A 23 7.78 -3.77 -19.75
N GLY A 24 7.38 -2.52 -19.49
CA GLY A 24 8.13 -1.57 -18.69
C GLY A 24 8.45 -2.20 -17.34
N GLN A 25 9.72 -2.56 -17.16
CA GLN A 25 10.26 -3.00 -15.88
C GLN A 25 10.37 -1.76 -15.01
N HIS A 26 9.35 -1.47 -14.19
CA HIS A 26 9.40 -0.37 -13.24
C HIS A 26 10.33 -0.75 -12.07
N SER A 27 11.49 -0.11 -12.02
CA SER A 27 12.50 -0.23 -10.95
C SER A 27 12.09 0.43 -9.61
N GLY A 28 10.85 0.91 -9.47
CA GLY A 28 10.37 1.63 -8.27
C GLY A 28 10.12 0.75 -7.03
N GLY A 29 10.13 -0.58 -7.16
CA GLY A 29 9.76 -1.49 -6.07
C GLY A 29 10.78 -1.69 -4.94
N HIS A 30 11.98 -1.10 -5.03
CA HIS A 30 13.06 -1.40 -4.07
C HIS A 30 13.09 -0.51 -2.82
N ALA A 31 12.44 0.67 -2.85
CA ALA A 31 12.50 1.63 -1.74
C ALA A 31 11.66 1.18 -0.53
N ALA A 32 10.47 0.61 -0.76
CA ALA A 32 9.56 0.24 0.32
C ALA A 32 10.21 -0.76 1.30
N ALA A 33 10.86 -1.82 0.80
CA ALA A 33 11.43 -2.89 1.63
C ALA A 33 12.65 -2.46 2.47
N SER A 34 13.32 -1.35 2.13
CA SER A 34 14.50 -0.87 2.85
C SER A 34 14.15 -0.01 4.07
N ILE A 35 12.99 0.65 4.06
CA ILE A 35 12.55 1.60 5.10
C ILE A 35 11.37 1.10 5.95
N GLY A 36 10.78 -0.04 5.61
CA GLY A 36 9.64 -0.60 6.33
C GLY A 36 8.65 -1.31 5.40
N GLN A 37 7.37 -1.11 5.66
CA GLN A 37 6.30 -1.54 4.78
C GLN A 37 5.05 -0.67 5.00
N PRO A 38 4.11 -0.62 4.04
CA PRO A 38 2.83 0.03 4.25
C PRO A 38 2.15 -0.52 5.51
N GLY A 39 1.68 0.39 6.37
CA GLY A 39 1.01 0.04 7.62
C GLY A 39 -0.49 -0.22 7.43
N VAL A 40 -1.10 -0.85 8.43
CA VAL A 40 -2.56 -1.03 8.50
C VAL A 40 -3.14 -0.11 9.56
N SER A 41 -4.28 0.50 9.24
CA SER A 41 -4.95 1.53 10.07
C SER A 41 -5.24 1.08 11.50
N THR A 42 -5.57 -0.19 11.69
CA THR A 42 -5.89 -0.82 12.98
C THR A 42 -4.67 -1.18 13.81
N ALA A 43 -3.47 -1.22 13.21
CA ALA A 43 -2.22 -1.48 13.92
C ALA A 43 -1.43 -0.20 14.21
N VAL A 44 -2.02 0.97 13.97
CA VAL A 44 -1.39 2.28 14.23
C VAL A 44 -1.06 2.41 15.72
N SER A 45 0.23 2.50 16.01
CA SER A 45 0.77 2.76 17.35
C SER A 45 0.45 4.19 17.78
N ARG A 46 0.62 5.16 16.87
CA ARG A 46 0.22 6.57 17.06
C ARG A 46 0.17 7.35 15.76
N THR A 47 -0.49 8.50 15.83
CA THR A 47 -0.62 9.46 14.73
C THR A 47 0.34 10.63 14.91
N ILE A 48 0.95 11.07 13.81
CA ILE A 48 1.84 12.24 13.78
C ILE A 48 1.34 13.19 12.70
N ALA A 49 1.07 14.44 13.10
CA ALA A 49 0.72 15.48 12.15
C ALA A 49 2.00 16.04 11.50
N ILE A 50 1.98 16.19 10.18
CA ILE A 50 3.03 16.84 9.39
C ILE A 50 2.39 17.98 8.61
N GLN A 51 2.93 19.19 8.71
CA GLN A 51 2.54 20.33 7.89
C GLN A 51 3.58 20.58 6.80
N MET A 52 3.09 20.92 5.61
CA MET A 52 3.88 21.37 4.46
C MET A 52 3.55 22.82 4.15
N GLU A 53 4.57 23.63 3.92
CA GLU A 53 4.44 25.07 3.64
C GLU A 53 5.28 25.48 2.43
N ASP A 54 4.92 26.62 1.82
CA ASP A 54 5.62 27.16 0.64
C ASP A 54 7.04 27.68 0.95
N THR A 55 7.43 27.69 2.22
CA THR A 55 8.81 27.93 2.67
C THR A 55 9.75 26.73 2.37
N MET A 56 9.25 25.71 1.66
CA MET A 56 9.97 24.47 1.33
C MET A 56 10.37 23.71 2.59
N ARG A 57 9.45 23.63 3.56
CA ARG A 57 9.68 22.99 4.87
C ARG A 57 8.54 22.06 5.23
N PHE A 58 8.93 21.01 5.96
CA PHE A 58 8.01 20.18 6.71
C PHE A 58 8.10 20.55 8.18
N THR A 59 6.96 20.57 8.87
CA THR A 59 6.89 20.79 10.31
C THR A 59 6.13 19.63 10.96
N PRO A 60 6.75 18.84 11.85
CA PRO A 60 8.18 18.81 12.14
C PRO A 60 9.03 18.29 10.97
N SER A 61 10.29 18.72 10.89
CA SER A 61 11.27 18.20 9.92
C SER A 61 12.01 16.94 10.40
N GLU A 62 11.89 16.61 11.69
CA GLU A 62 12.41 15.38 12.28
C GLU A 62 11.33 14.70 13.13
N VAL A 63 11.20 13.39 12.96
CA VAL A 63 10.30 12.54 13.74
C VAL A 63 11.11 11.40 14.36
N LYS A 64 10.84 11.08 15.63
CA LYS A 64 11.46 9.95 16.32
C LYS A 64 10.46 8.84 16.54
N VAL A 65 10.81 7.64 16.08
CA VAL A 65 9.97 6.43 16.19
C VAL A 65 10.83 5.26 16.70
N ALA A 66 10.18 4.21 17.17
CA ALA A 66 10.83 2.94 17.50
C ALA A 66 10.60 1.91 16.39
N GLN A 67 11.58 1.02 16.22
CA GLN A 67 11.45 -0.13 15.35
C GLN A 67 10.25 -0.98 15.78
N GLY A 68 9.38 -1.30 14.83
CA GLY A 68 8.12 -2.00 15.04
C GLY A 68 6.91 -1.07 15.21
N GLU A 69 7.10 0.25 15.36
CA GLU A 69 5.95 1.16 15.37
C GLU A 69 5.28 1.21 13.98
N THR A 70 3.96 1.27 13.99
CA THR A 70 3.15 1.69 12.84
C THR A 70 2.68 3.10 13.08
N ILE A 71 3.12 4.04 12.25
CA ILE A 71 2.77 5.45 12.37
C ILE A 71 1.78 5.83 11.28
N ARG A 72 0.71 6.52 11.66
CA ARG A 72 -0.13 7.28 10.73
C ARG A 72 0.40 8.70 10.63
N PHE A 73 0.98 9.06 9.50
CA PHE A 73 1.29 10.45 9.18
C PHE A 73 0.03 11.10 8.63
N VAL A 74 -0.52 12.09 9.33
CA VAL A 74 -1.57 12.97 8.80
C VAL A 74 -0.88 14.20 8.26
N VAL A 75 -0.85 14.32 6.94
CA VAL A 75 -0.08 15.34 6.22
C VAL A 75 -1.03 16.41 5.73
N THR A 76 -0.79 17.67 6.11
CA THR A 76 -1.58 18.82 5.67
C THR A 76 -0.72 19.76 4.83
N ASN A 77 -1.22 20.11 3.64
CA ASN A 77 -0.64 21.19 2.85
C ASN A 77 -1.25 22.54 3.30
N ALA A 78 -0.47 23.31 4.04
CA ALA A 78 -0.84 24.66 4.50
C ALA A 78 -0.40 25.77 3.53
N GLY A 79 0.31 25.42 2.46
CA GLY A 79 0.74 26.32 1.41
C GLY A 79 -0.28 26.56 0.30
N GLN A 80 0.11 27.37 -0.67
CA GLN A 80 -0.61 27.67 -1.91
C GLN A 80 -0.05 26.88 -3.10
N LEU A 81 1.13 26.27 -2.96
CA LEU A 81 1.68 25.35 -3.96
C LEU A 81 1.21 23.93 -3.71
N ARG A 82 1.26 23.10 -4.76
CA ARG A 82 1.13 21.65 -4.59
C ARG A 82 2.38 21.12 -3.89
N HIS A 83 2.17 20.26 -2.89
CA HIS A 83 3.25 19.62 -2.15
C HIS A 83 3.01 18.14 -2.03
N GLU A 84 4.09 17.41 -1.77
CA GLU A 84 4.07 15.96 -1.64
C GLU A 84 4.84 15.55 -0.39
N PHE A 85 4.40 14.46 0.22
CA PHE A 85 5.14 13.76 1.26
C PHE A 85 5.43 12.36 0.76
N ASN A 86 6.70 12.08 0.46
CA ASN A 86 7.17 10.76 0.02
C ASN A 86 8.23 10.21 0.98
N LEU A 87 7.97 9.07 1.61
CA LEU A 87 8.92 8.34 2.45
C LEU A 87 9.85 7.48 1.58
N GLY A 88 11.15 7.54 1.85
CA GLY A 88 12.17 6.85 1.06
C GLY A 88 13.53 6.81 1.76
N THR A 89 14.50 6.17 1.13
CA THR A 89 15.91 6.45 1.45
C THR A 89 16.34 7.76 0.79
N ASP A 90 17.38 8.42 1.31
CA ASP A 90 17.92 9.63 0.67
C ASP A 90 18.31 9.40 -0.79
N ALA A 91 18.87 8.21 -1.09
CA ALA A 91 19.30 7.84 -2.42
C ALA A 91 18.10 7.69 -3.37
N ASP A 92 17.06 6.97 -2.94
CA ASP A 92 15.86 6.74 -3.76
C ASP A 92 15.13 8.05 -4.03
N LEU A 93 14.90 8.88 -2.99
CA LEU A 93 14.21 10.17 -3.14
C LEU A 93 14.99 11.13 -4.06
N LYS A 94 16.33 11.13 -3.97
CA LYS A 94 17.16 11.93 -4.87
C LYS A 94 17.05 11.44 -6.32
N ALA A 95 17.19 10.14 -6.54
CA ALA A 95 17.10 9.55 -7.88
C ALA A 95 15.71 9.82 -8.50
N HIS A 96 14.66 9.70 -7.70
CA HIS A 96 13.30 10.00 -8.12
C HIS A 96 13.13 11.48 -8.48
N ALA A 97 13.61 12.40 -7.64
CA ALA A 97 13.58 13.84 -7.95
C ALA A 97 14.31 14.18 -9.26
N GLU A 98 15.44 13.53 -9.55
CA GLU A 98 16.16 13.69 -10.82
C GLU A 98 15.38 13.14 -12.02
N GLN A 99 14.64 12.05 -11.83
CA GLN A 99 13.77 11.50 -12.86
C GLN A 99 12.59 12.43 -13.16
N MET A 100 11.97 13.05 -12.14
CA MET A 100 10.85 13.99 -12.34
C MET A 100 11.25 15.25 -13.09
N LYS A 101 12.50 15.70 -12.99
CA LYS A 101 13.03 16.79 -13.84
C LYS A 101 13.03 16.43 -15.33
N LYS A 102 13.21 15.15 -15.66
CA LYS A 102 13.25 14.65 -17.05
C LYS A 102 11.85 14.36 -17.59
N PHE A 103 10.91 14.00 -16.72
CA PHE A 103 9.54 13.62 -17.08
C PHE A 103 8.52 14.30 -16.16
N PRO A 104 8.34 15.63 -16.27
CA PRO A 104 7.59 16.43 -15.29
C PRO A 104 6.07 16.16 -15.28
N GLU A 105 5.53 15.52 -16.31
CA GLU A 105 4.10 15.20 -16.43
C GLU A 105 3.74 13.80 -15.90
N MET A 106 4.70 13.03 -15.40
CA MET A 106 4.42 11.69 -14.86
C MET A 106 3.93 11.76 -13.42
N GLU A 107 2.65 11.45 -13.22
CA GLU A 107 2.08 11.22 -11.89
C GLU A 107 2.42 9.80 -11.41
N HIS A 108 2.78 9.67 -10.13
CA HIS A 108 3.14 8.40 -9.52
C HIS A 108 2.47 8.26 -8.15
N ASP A 109 1.65 7.21 -8.03
CA ASP A 109 0.94 6.83 -6.81
C ASP A 109 1.69 5.63 -6.18
N GLU A 110 2.27 5.86 -5.00
CA GLU A 110 2.97 4.84 -4.22
C GLU A 110 2.44 4.84 -2.78
N PRO A 111 2.40 3.69 -2.08
CA PRO A 111 1.88 3.63 -0.71
C PRO A 111 2.60 4.51 0.32
N ASN A 112 3.86 4.87 0.03
CA ASN A 112 4.73 5.76 0.81
C ASN A 112 4.61 7.24 0.41
N LEU A 113 3.72 7.58 -0.54
CA LEU A 113 3.57 8.91 -1.09
C LEU A 113 2.13 9.44 -0.92
N VAL A 114 2.01 10.74 -0.63
CA VAL A 114 0.77 11.47 -0.84
C VAL A 114 1.06 12.82 -1.51
N SER A 115 0.33 13.13 -2.59
CA SER A 115 0.38 14.42 -3.29
C SER A 115 -0.85 15.24 -2.95
N LEU A 116 -0.66 16.47 -2.46
CA LEU A 116 -1.72 17.29 -1.88
C LEU A 116 -1.83 18.66 -2.54
N ALA A 117 -3.02 18.96 -3.05
CA ALA A 117 -3.38 20.31 -3.44
C ALA A 117 -3.41 21.26 -2.22
N PRO A 118 -3.36 22.59 -2.43
CA PRO A 118 -3.45 23.58 -1.37
C PRO A 118 -4.63 23.36 -0.42
N GLY A 119 -4.38 23.46 0.88
CA GLY A 119 -5.39 23.28 1.94
C GLY A 119 -5.90 21.86 2.13
N LYS A 120 -5.36 20.87 1.40
CA LYS A 120 -5.77 19.45 1.54
C LYS A 120 -4.95 18.72 2.59
N THR A 121 -5.59 17.71 3.17
CA THR A 121 -4.97 16.78 4.11
C THR A 121 -5.10 15.37 3.55
N GLY A 122 -4.05 14.57 3.73
CA GLY A 122 -4.03 13.16 3.37
C GLY A 122 -3.21 12.36 4.37
N GLU A 123 -3.09 11.05 4.14
CA GLU A 123 -2.46 10.16 5.09
C GLU A 123 -1.47 9.19 4.43
N VAL A 124 -0.39 8.92 5.15
CA VAL A 124 0.52 7.80 4.87
C VAL A 124 0.66 6.98 6.14
N ILE A 125 0.33 5.69 6.08
CA ILE A 125 0.49 4.78 7.21
C ILE A 125 1.69 3.88 6.94
N TRP A 126 2.67 3.90 7.83
CA TRP A 126 3.92 3.19 7.62
C TRP A 126 4.32 2.38 8.85
N HIS A 127 4.70 1.12 8.63
CA HIS A 127 5.25 0.24 9.66
C HIS A 127 6.78 0.14 9.52
N PHE A 128 7.48 0.61 10.54
CA PHE A 128 8.95 0.70 10.54
C PHE A 128 9.60 -0.60 11.00
N THR A 129 9.88 -1.52 10.06
CA THR A 129 10.45 -2.85 10.38
C THR A 129 11.95 -2.82 10.71
N LYS A 130 12.67 -1.75 10.36
CA LYS A 130 14.13 -1.63 10.51
C LYS A 130 14.49 -0.34 11.25
N ALA A 131 15.41 -0.46 12.21
CA ALA A 131 16.04 0.69 12.83
C ALA A 131 16.98 1.41 11.83
N GLY A 132 17.14 2.72 11.98
CA GLY A 132 17.94 3.54 11.10
C GLY A 132 17.26 4.85 10.72
N LYS A 133 17.85 5.54 9.75
CA LYS A 133 17.30 6.79 9.21
C LYS A 133 16.42 6.47 8.00
N VAL A 134 15.18 6.93 8.04
CA VAL A 134 14.28 7.00 6.89
C VAL A 134 14.10 8.49 6.57
N SER A 135 14.01 8.84 5.30
CA SER A 135 13.83 10.23 4.87
C SER A 135 12.43 10.45 4.32
N PHE A 136 11.97 11.68 4.36
CA PHE A 136 10.81 12.11 3.57
C PHE A 136 11.11 13.40 2.84
N ALA A 137 10.52 13.57 1.66
CA ALA A 137 10.72 14.78 0.86
C ALA A 137 9.52 15.11 -0.03
N CYS A 138 9.47 16.35 -0.49
CA CYS A 138 8.60 16.75 -1.59
C CYS A 138 9.38 16.61 -2.90
N LEU A 139 8.83 15.83 -3.84
CA LEU A 139 9.49 15.54 -5.12
C LEU A 139 8.90 16.35 -6.27
N HIS A 140 7.97 17.27 -5.99
CA HIS A 140 7.53 18.24 -6.96
C HIS A 140 8.74 19.02 -7.50
N VAL A 141 8.75 19.27 -8.81
CA VAL A 141 9.95 19.73 -9.52
C VAL A 141 10.53 20.98 -8.85
N GLY A 142 11.79 20.89 -8.43
CA GLY A 142 12.52 21.96 -7.75
C GLY A 142 12.42 21.97 -6.21
N HIS A 143 11.38 21.39 -5.61
CA HIS A 143 11.16 21.46 -4.16
C HIS A 143 12.21 20.63 -3.38
N TYR A 144 12.57 19.46 -3.89
CA TYR A 144 13.64 18.63 -3.30
C TYR A 144 14.99 19.37 -3.29
N ASP A 145 15.37 20.02 -4.39
CA ASP A 145 16.62 20.78 -4.49
C ASP A 145 16.60 22.03 -3.58
N ALA A 146 15.44 22.65 -3.42
CA ALA A 146 15.21 23.77 -2.50
C ALA A 146 15.26 23.36 -1.00
N GLY A 147 15.44 22.07 -0.72
CA GLY A 147 15.65 21.55 0.63
C GLY A 147 14.36 21.15 1.34
N MET A 148 13.25 20.94 0.63
CA MET A 148 12.01 20.41 1.20
C MET A 148 12.16 18.93 1.54
N LYS A 149 12.81 18.66 2.67
CA LYS A 149 13.19 17.33 3.17
C LYS A 149 13.05 17.28 4.68
N GLY A 150 12.82 16.09 5.21
CA GLY A 150 12.89 15.78 6.63
C GLY A 150 13.26 14.31 6.83
N GLN A 151 13.29 13.88 8.09
CA GLN A 151 13.74 12.55 8.46
C GLN A 151 12.93 11.93 9.59
N VAL A 152 12.82 10.61 9.53
CA VAL A 152 12.36 9.75 10.62
C VAL A 152 13.57 9.00 11.18
N LEU A 153 13.87 9.21 12.44
CA LEU A 153 14.88 8.47 13.18
C LEU A 153 14.21 7.27 13.86
N VAL A 154 14.47 6.07 13.34
CA VAL A 154 13.94 4.82 13.87
C VAL A 154 14.95 4.24 14.88
N ALA A 155 14.64 4.37 16.16
CA ALA A 155 15.43 3.77 17.23
C ALA A 155 15.24 2.25 17.26
N LYS A 156 16.32 1.50 17.51
CA LYS A 156 16.23 0.05 17.73
C LYS A 156 15.52 -0.19 19.05
N THR A 157 14.41 -0.91 19.02
CA THR A 157 13.76 -1.39 20.25
C THR A 157 14.71 -2.41 20.89
N ALA A 158 15.14 -2.16 22.12
CA ALA A 158 15.92 -3.15 22.86
C ALA A 158 15.06 -4.41 23.01
N ALA A 159 15.61 -5.56 22.63
CA ALA A 159 14.97 -6.83 22.90
C ALA A 159 14.75 -6.94 24.40
N VAL A 160 13.49 -7.01 24.83
CA VAL A 160 13.19 -7.45 26.19
C VAL A 160 13.68 -8.90 26.26
N PRO A 161 14.60 -9.27 27.18
CA PRO A 161 14.95 -10.67 27.35
C PRO A 161 13.66 -11.45 27.63
N ALA A 162 13.50 -12.57 26.94
CA ALA A 162 12.37 -13.46 27.14
C ALA A 162 12.28 -13.80 28.62
N VAL A 163 11.28 -13.24 29.31
CA VAL A 163 10.92 -13.67 30.64
C VAL A 163 10.28 -15.03 30.46
N GLU A 164 10.93 -16.07 30.97
CA GLU A 164 10.42 -17.43 31.02
C GLU A 164 8.99 -17.43 31.60
N ALA A 165 8.10 -18.15 30.92
CA ALA A 165 6.72 -18.32 31.32
C ALA A 165 6.64 -18.92 32.75
N PRO A 166 5.86 -18.33 33.67
CA PRO A 166 5.53 -19.00 34.91
C PRO A 166 4.64 -20.21 34.60
N THR A 167 4.98 -21.36 35.15
CA THR A 167 4.16 -22.57 35.10
C THR A 167 2.81 -22.33 35.78
N ALA A 168 1.72 -22.55 35.06
CA ALA A 168 0.36 -22.41 35.57
C ALA A 168 -0.06 -23.60 36.46
N PRO A 169 -0.82 -23.38 37.55
CA PRO A 169 -1.68 -24.41 38.12
C PRO A 169 -3.09 -24.36 37.52
N LYS A 170 -3.79 -25.49 37.67
CA LYS A 170 -4.96 -25.97 36.94
C LYS A 170 -6.29 -25.32 37.40
N ALA A 171 -7.12 -25.01 36.41
CA ALA A 171 -8.59 -24.90 36.33
C ALA A 171 -9.44 -24.61 37.59
N GLY A 172 -10.20 -23.51 37.51
CA GLY A 172 -11.48 -23.31 38.20
C GLY A 172 -12.50 -22.71 37.22
N SER A 173 -13.63 -23.40 37.05
CA SER A 173 -14.75 -23.06 36.17
C SER A 173 -15.56 -21.88 36.73
N GLY A 174 -15.99 -20.96 35.85
CA GLY A 174 -16.83 -19.81 36.18
C GLY A 174 -17.42 -19.17 34.92
N VAL A 175 -18.69 -19.45 34.69
CA VAL A 175 -19.53 -19.27 33.50
C VAL A 175 -19.83 -17.80 33.10
N VAL A 176 -19.70 -17.56 31.79
CA VAL A 176 -20.37 -16.62 30.85
C VAL A 176 -20.56 -15.13 31.15
N GLY A 177 -20.14 -14.34 30.14
CA GLY A 177 -20.62 -13.01 29.82
C GLY A 177 -20.23 -12.68 28.38
N SER A 178 -21.13 -12.99 27.44
CA SER A 178 -20.99 -12.71 26.01
C SER A 178 -21.33 -11.26 25.67
N GLY A 179 -20.55 -10.66 24.76
CA GLY A 179 -21.07 -9.73 23.74
C GLY A 179 -20.84 -8.22 23.95
N ALA A 180 -19.98 -7.66 23.08
CA ALA A 180 -20.09 -6.35 22.40
C ALA A 180 -18.69 -6.02 21.83
N ASP A 181 -18.28 -6.51 20.66
CA ASP A 181 -18.67 -6.00 19.33
C ASP A 181 -18.81 -4.46 19.31
N MET A 182 -17.68 -3.76 19.24
CA MET A 182 -17.64 -2.44 18.62
C MET A 182 -17.59 -2.65 17.11
N ALA A 183 -18.75 -2.49 16.47
CA ALA A 183 -18.94 -2.61 15.04
C ALA A 183 -18.01 -1.64 14.28
N ALA A 184 -16.90 -2.15 13.77
CA ALA A 184 -16.37 -1.64 12.51
C ALA A 184 -17.42 -1.95 11.42
N ASP A 185 -17.47 -1.15 10.36
CA ASP A 185 -18.41 -1.37 9.24
C ASP A 185 -18.03 -2.61 8.42
N TRP A 186 -18.26 -3.79 8.97
CA TRP A 186 -18.01 -5.08 8.32
C TRP A 186 -19.08 -5.33 7.26
N ALA A 187 -18.67 -5.39 6.00
CA ALA A 187 -19.49 -5.91 4.93
C ALA A 187 -19.63 -7.44 5.05
N ARG A 188 -20.74 -8.00 4.55
CA ARG A 188 -20.92 -9.45 4.43
C ARG A 188 -20.74 -9.88 2.98
N GLY A 189 -20.26 -11.08 2.75
CA GLY A 189 -20.17 -11.62 1.41
C GLY A 189 -19.93 -13.13 1.37
N GLU A 190 -19.91 -13.67 0.18
CA GLU A 190 -19.61 -15.07 -0.10
C GLU A 190 -18.33 -15.17 -0.92
N VAL A 191 -17.42 -16.06 -0.52
CA VAL A 191 -16.16 -16.29 -1.23
C VAL A 191 -16.41 -17.01 -2.55
N ARG A 192 -16.12 -16.34 -3.66
CA ARG A 192 -16.25 -16.91 -5.02
C ARG A 192 -14.94 -17.46 -5.56
N LYS A 193 -13.81 -16.86 -5.19
CA LYS A 193 -12.47 -17.32 -5.60
C LYS A 193 -11.41 -16.82 -4.63
N VAL A 194 -10.39 -17.64 -4.36
CA VAL A 194 -9.20 -17.26 -3.60
C VAL A 194 -7.97 -17.41 -4.52
N ASP A 195 -7.18 -16.36 -4.65
CA ASP A 195 -5.93 -16.35 -5.41
C ASP A 195 -4.80 -15.84 -4.50
N LYS A 196 -4.21 -16.78 -3.74
CA LYS A 196 -3.15 -16.47 -2.77
C LYS A 196 -1.89 -15.94 -3.44
N ALA A 197 -1.54 -16.49 -4.61
CA ALA A 197 -0.36 -16.08 -5.36
C ALA A 197 -0.46 -14.62 -5.84
N ALA A 198 -1.67 -14.18 -6.23
CA ALA A 198 -1.91 -12.82 -6.68
C ALA A 198 -2.43 -11.87 -5.58
N LEU A 199 -2.50 -12.30 -4.32
CA LEU A 199 -3.05 -11.53 -3.19
C LEU A 199 -4.46 -10.99 -3.47
N LYS A 200 -5.32 -11.83 -4.04
CA LYS A 200 -6.68 -11.47 -4.46
C LYS A 200 -7.72 -12.44 -3.94
N ILE A 201 -8.91 -11.91 -3.69
CA ILE A 201 -10.10 -12.68 -3.37
C ILE A 201 -11.28 -12.11 -4.16
N THR A 202 -12.07 -12.99 -4.78
CA THR A 202 -13.35 -12.60 -5.40
C THR A 202 -14.45 -12.84 -4.39
N LEU A 203 -15.19 -11.79 -4.03
CA LEU A 203 -16.33 -11.88 -3.12
C LEU A 203 -17.60 -11.44 -3.84
N LYS A 204 -18.68 -12.20 -3.64
CA LYS A 204 -20.04 -11.69 -3.85
C LYS A 204 -20.44 -10.99 -2.57
N HIS A 205 -20.32 -9.68 -2.53
CA HIS A 205 -20.57 -8.92 -1.32
C HIS A 205 -21.98 -8.33 -1.30
N GLY A 206 -22.49 -8.16 -0.08
CA GLY A 206 -23.62 -7.28 0.21
C GLY A 206 -23.19 -5.82 0.22
N ASP A 207 -24.02 -4.96 0.78
CA ASP A 207 -23.76 -3.53 0.80
C ASP A 207 -22.47 -3.20 1.59
N ILE A 208 -21.59 -2.38 1.00
CA ILE A 208 -20.36 -1.89 1.64
C ILE A 208 -20.53 -0.40 1.91
N LYS A 209 -21.07 -0.09 3.09
CA LYS A 209 -21.38 1.27 3.51
C LYS A 209 -20.16 2.19 3.55
N SER A 210 -18.99 1.66 3.95
CA SER A 210 -17.75 2.44 4.05
C SER A 210 -17.26 3.01 2.72
N LEU A 211 -17.72 2.46 1.59
CA LEU A 211 -17.34 2.88 0.24
C LEU A 211 -18.55 3.29 -0.62
N ASP A 212 -19.74 3.41 -0.02
CA ASP A 212 -21.03 3.66 -0.71
C ASP A 212 -21.24 2.74 -1.93
N MET A 213 -20.96 1.44 -1.73
CA MET A 213 -20.92 0.46 -2.82
C MET A 213 -22.01 -0.60 -2.66
N PRO A 214 -22.97 -0.67 -3.61
CA PRO A 214 -24.08 -1.61 -3.54
C PRO A 214 -23.62 -3.06 -3.73
N PRO A 215 -24.47 -4.06 -3.40
CA PRO A 215 -24.14 -5.48 -3.55
C PRO A 215 -23.70 -5.85 -4.97
N MET A 216 -22.50 -6.42 -5.12
CA MET A 216 -21.99 -6.91 -6.40
C MET A 216 -20.96 -8.03 -6.22
N THR A 217 -20.48 -8.62 -7.32
CA THR A 217 -19.38 -9.58 -7.31
C THR A 217 -18.15 -8.94 -7.93
N MET A 218 -17.08 -8.81 -7.16
CA MET A 218 -15.85 -8.21 -7.66
C MET A 218 -14.60 -8.79 -6.99
N VAL A 219 -13.45 -8.46 -7.59
CA VAL A 219 -12.14 -8.86 -7.09
C VAL A 219 -11.63 -7.79 -6.15
N PHE A 220 -11.30 -8.21 -4.94
CA PHE A 220 -10.63 -7.41 -3.93
C PHE A 220 -9.16 -7.83 -3.88
N ARG A 221 -8.27 -6.85 -3.69
CA ARG A 221 -6.93 -7.15 -3.20
C ARG A 221 -7.01 -7.50 -1.73
N VAL A 222 -6.01 -8.16 -1.19
CA VAL A 222 -5.98 -8.59 0.20
C VAL A 222 -4.72 -8.03 0.84
N ALA A 223 -4.86 -7.46 2.04
CA ALA A 223 -3.74 -6.82 2.73
C ALA A 223 -2.65 -7.82 3.14
N ASP A 224 -3.02 -9.07 3.42
CA ASP A 224 -2.12 -10.14 3.84
C ASP A 224 -2.61 -11.50 3.30
N THR A 225 -1.70 -12.33 2.79
CA THR A 225 -1.99 -13.71 2.39
C THR A 225 -2.59 -14.53 3.54
N ALA A 226 -2.22 -14.26 4.79
CA ALA A 226 -2.71 -14.99 5.96
C ALA A 226 -4.22 -14.87 6.15
N LEU A 227 -4.84 -13.76 5.71
CA LEU A 227 -6.29 -13.61 5.72
C LEU A 227 -6.98 -14.68 4.85
N LEU A 228 -6.32 -15.10 3.77
CA LEU A 228 -6.82 -16.12 2.84
C LEU A 228 -6.63 -17.54 3.34
N ASP A 229 -5.85 -17.76 4.40
CA ASP A 229 -5.71 -19.08 5.02
C ASP A 229 -6.95 -19.47 5.82
N SER A 230 -7.74 -18.47 6.22
CA SER A 230 -8.93 -18.65 7.06
C SER A 230 -10.24 -18.91 6.29
N VAL A 231 -10.21 -18.92 4.95
CA VAL A 231 -11.41 -19.01 4.10
C VAL A 231 -11.20 -19.91 2.89
N LYS A 232 -12.30 -20.49 2.39
CA LYS A 232 -12.35 -21.24 1.13
C LYS A 232 -13.54 -20.79 0.28
N VAL A 233 -13.54 -21.19 -1.00
CA VAL A 233 -14.66 -20.92 -1.91
C VAL A 233 -15.95 -21.51 -1.33
N GLY A 234 -17.01 -20.70 -1.34
CA GLY A 234 -18.33 -21.02 -0.76
C GLY A 234 -18.55 -20.51 0.66
N ASP A 235 -17.50 -20.08 1.38
CA ASP A 235 -17.66 -19.57 2.73
C ASP A 235 -18.45 -18.25 2.74
N GLN A 236 -19.36 -18.13 3.70
CA GLN A 236 -19.90 -16.84 4.08
C GLN A 236 -18.86 -16.12 4.95
N VAL A 237 -18.64 -14.85 4.70
CA VAL A 237 -17.62 -14.06 5.37
C VAL A 237 -18.18 -12.72 5.83
N GLN A 238 -17.62 -12.22 6.92
CA GLN A 238 -17.58 -10.80 7.20
C GLN A 238 -16.20 -10.28 6.80
N PHE A 239 -16.16 -9.12 6.17
CA PHE A 239 -14.90 -8.49 5.80
C PHE A 239 -14.98 -6.96 5.86
N SER A 240 -13.84 -6.33 6.13
CA SER A 240 -13.67 -4.87 6.09
C SER A 240 -12.78 -4.52 4.90
N VAL A 241 -13.11 -3.41 4.22
CA VAL A 241 -12.37 -2.94 3.06
C VAL A 241 -11.97 -1.49 3.20
N GLU A 242 -10.81 -1.17 2.63
CA GLU A 242 -10.30 0.20 2.51
C GLU A 242 -9.90 0.47 1.06
N ARG A 243 -10.01 1.73 0.64
CA ARG A 243 -9.44 2.17 -0.63
C ARG A 243 -7.97 2.53 -0.41
N ARG A 244 -7.05 1.85 -1.11
CA ARG A 244 -5.61 2.11 -1.08
C ARG A 244 -5.07 2.16 -2.51
N ALA A 245 -4.39 3.25 -2.88
CA ALA A 245 -3.80 3.43 -4.22
C ALA A 245 -4.77 3.08 -5.37
N GLY A 246 -5.98 3.66 -5.33
CA GLY A 246 -7.07 3.39 -6.31
C GLY A 246 -7.72 2.00 -6.23
N ALA A 247 -7.19 1.06 -5.46
CA ALA A 247 -7.70 -0.29 -5.29
C ALA A 247 -8.56 -0.46 -4.04
N ILE A 248 -9.51 -1.40 -4.06
CA ILE A 248 -10.23 -1.84 -2.86
C ILE A 248 -9.51 -3.05 -2.27
N VAL A 249 -9.07 -2.92 -1.02
CA VAL A 249 -8.25 -3.91 -0.31
C VAL A 249 -9.02 -4.43 0.90
N VAL A 250 -9.18 -5.75 0.99
CA VAL A 250 -9.68 -6.42 2.20
C VAL A 250 -8.60 -6.37 3.26
N THR A 251 -8.92 -5.71 4.38
CA THR A 251 -8.00 -5.49 5.50
C THR A 251 -8.30 -6.40 6.68
N GLN A 252 -9.54 -6.87 6.78
CA GLN A 252 -9.98 -7.86 7.74
C GLN A 252 -10.91 -8.83 7.04
N LEU A 253 -10.79 -10.12 7.35
CA LEU A 253 -11.59 -11.18 6.77
C LEU A 253 -11.84 -12.22 7.85
N LYS A 254 -13.11 -12.60 8.03
CA LYS A 254 -13.55 -13.59 9.01
C LYS A 254 -14.60 -14.48 8.38
N ALA A 255 -14.36 -15.79 8.39
CA ALA A 255 -15.40 -16.76 8.04
C ALA A 255 -16.56 -16.68 9.05
N LEU A 256 -17.78 -16.70 8.53
CA LEU A 256 -18.99 -16.90 9.32
C LEU A 256 -19.20 -18.41 9.53
N PRO A 257 -19.75 -18.82 10.69
CA PRO A 257 -20.11 -20.20 10.95
C PRO A 257 -21.18 -20.72 9.98
#